data_AF-A0A367WW98-F1
#
_entry.id   AF-A0A367WW98-F1
#
_cell.length_a   1.000
_cell.length_b   1.000
_cell.length_c   1.000
_cell.angle_alpha   90.00
_cell.angle_beta   90.00
_cell.angle_gamma   90.00
#
_symmetry.space_group_name_H-M   'P 1'
#
loop_
_entity.id
_entity.type
_entity.pdbx_description
1 polymer ?
#
loop_
_entity_poly.entity_id
_entity_poly.type
_entity_poly.pdbx_seq_one_letter_code
_entity_poly.pdbx_strand_id
1 'polypeptide(L)'
;MATDDMALLAINTAGIWTKSIEVIRANWRRFMFLCGAFAVIRYPLLYVGGGMVDLINAGLEFAFECAVLYVTCFWLITGTSKLGMRSLLRFVPRYLFLSLLVSVPSILYFLTVDGTLILTTSDIRDLAGDNTSLEHSMTLVGGLIRTIFALIVFLFGATWVPAVILKFDKGLLRAVKRGWRTLAFGLMGLLIGPFLFSLIVDVTYLLLGDLSIGLLVETGGGLTRLHLLFVLGALLGAGKLLIVNVLLGTVASRTLILGEERLRKDHIPGGDGLGLSAR
;
A
#
# COMPACT_ATOMS: atom_id res chain seq x y z
N MET A 1 -17.26 18.11 23.63
CA MET A 1 -17.67 16.88 22.90
C MET A 1 -17.16 16.83 21.46
N ALA A 2 -17.60 17.68 20.52
CA ALA A 2 -17.08 17.61 19.14
C ALA A 2 -15.59 18.04 19.00
N THR A 3 -15.12 18.97 19.84
CA THR A 3 -13.74 19.46 19.88
C THR A 3 -12.76 18.44 20.47
N ASP A 4 -13.15 17.74 21.54
CA ASP A 4 -12.33 16.70 22.18
C ASP A 4 -12.20 15.46 21.27
N ASP A 5 -13.27 15.13 20.55
CA ASP A 5 -13.28 14.04 19.57
C ASP A 5 -12.35 14.32 18.37
N MET A 6 -12.26 15.58 17.92
CA MET A 6 -11.36 15.99 16.83
C MET A 6 -9.89 16.03 17.27
N ALA A 7 -9.61 16.43 18.51
CA ALA A 7 -8.28 16.37 19.09
C ALA A 7 -7.79 14.93 19.25
N LEU A 8 -8.66 14.02 19.71
CA LEU A 8 -8.36 12.60 19.83
C LEU A 8 -8.13 11.93 18.46
N LEU A 9 -8.88 12.35 17.43
CA LEU A 9 -8.66 11.91 16.05
C LEU A 9 -7.29 12.38 15.56
N ALA A 10 -6.97 13.66 15.74
CA ALA A 10 -5.70 14.27 15.32
C ALA A 10 -4.48 13.61 15.96
N ILE A 11 -4.51 13.40 17.28
CA ILE A 11 -3.44 12.69 18.02
C ILE A 11 -3.30 11.25 17.51
N ASN A 12 -4.42 10.58 17.27
CA ASN A 12 -4.37 9.23 16.72
C ASN A 12 -3.81 9.21 15.29
N THR A 13 -4.13 10.16 14.41
CA THR A 13 -3.55 10.23 13.06
C THR A 13 -2.07 10.60 13.06
N ALA A 14 -1.64 11.53 13.93
CA ALA A 14 -0.23 11.90 14.06
C ALA A 14 0.65 10.69 14.47
N GLY A 15 0.10 9.78 15.29
CA GLY A 15 0.78 8.55 15.70
C GLY A 15 1.01 7.50 14.60
N ILE A 16 0.50 7.69 13.36
CA ILE A 16 0.72 6.75 12.25
C ILE A 16 2.21 6.66 11.89
N TRP A 17 2.88 7.81 11.82
CA TRP A 17 4.31 7.88 11.49
C TRP A 17 5.17 7.22 12.57
N THR A 18 4.93 7.57 13.83
CA THR A 18 5.67 6.99 14.97
C THR A 18 5.51 5.47 15.02
N LYS A 19 4.28 4.95 14.87
CA LYS A 19 4.03 3.51 14.87
C LYS A 19 4.65 2.80 13.67
N SER A 20 4.66 3.44 12.50
CA SER A 20 5.31 2.89 11.30
C SER A 20 6.82 2.76 11.50
N ILE A 21 7.46 3.78 12.11
CA ILE A 21 8.89 3.75 12.44
C ILE A 21 9.18 2.65 13.47
N GLU A 22 8.34 2.49 14.50
CA GLU A 22 8.48 1.40 15.47
C GLU A 22 8.42 0.02 14.80
N VAL A 23 7.49 -0.19 13.87
CA VAL A 23 7.36 -1.45 13.11
C VAL A 23 8.64 -1.71 12.30
N ILE A 24 9.13 -0.69 11.59
CA ILE A 24 10.36 -0.77 10.78
C ILE A 24 11.53 -1.14 11.68
N ARG A 25 11.71 -0.45 12.80
CA ARG A 25 12.80 -0.73 13.74
C ARG A 25 12.73 -2.15 14.31
N ALA A 26 11.53 -2.60 14.69
CA ALA A 26 11.34 -3.93 15.25
C ALA A 26 11.54 -5.06 14.23
N ASN A 27 11.32 -4.80 12.94
CA ASN A 27 11.38 -5.80 11.87
C ASN A 27 12.46 -5.50 10.81
N TRP A 28 13.44 -4.64 11.12
CA TRP A 28 14.36 -4.08 10.12
C TRP A 28 15.10 -5.14 9.31
N ARG A 29 15.55 -6.24 9.95
CA ARG A 29 16.25 -7.35 9.29
C ARG A 29 15.38 -8.03 8.23
N ARG A 30 14.09 -8.20 8.51
CA ARG A 30 13.14 -8.82 7.57
C ARG A 30 12.84 -7.91 6.41
N PHE A 31 12.64 -6.63 6.69
CA PHE A 31 12.40 -5.65 5.64
C PHE A 31 13.61 -5.47 4.72
N MET A 32 14.83 -5.45 5.27
CA MET A 32 16.06 -5.45 4.45
C MET A 32 16.16 -6.70 3.58
N PHE A 33 15.85 -7.88 4.13
CA PHE A 33 15.83 -9.12 3.34
C PHE A 33 14.77 -9.07 2.22
N LEU A 34 13.55 -8.63 2.53
CA LEU A 34 12.48 -8.50 1.53
C LEU A 34 12.86 -7.50 0.44
N CYS A 35 13.39 -6.32 0.79
CA CYS A 35 13.82 -5.30 -0.17
C CYS A 35 14.98 -5.82 -1.04
N GLY A 36 15.95 -6.51 -0.43
CA GLY A 36 17.07 -7.11 -1.14
C GLY A 36 16.60 -8.19 -2.11
N ALA A 37 15.75 -9.11 -1.66
CA ALA A 37 15.19 -10.16 -2.53
C ALA A 37 14.37 -9.57 -3.69
N PHE A 38 13.52 -8.59 -3.40
CA PHE A 38 12.74 -7.90 -4.43
C PHE A 38 13.63 -7.19 -5.45
N ALA A 39 14.63 -6.42 -4.99
CA ALA A 39 15.55 -5.71 -5.87
C ALA A 39 16.39 -6.67 -6.73
N VAL A 40 16.89 -7.77 -6.15
CA VAL A 40 17.69 -8.77 -6.88
C VAL A 40 16.88 -9.47 -7.97
N ILE A 41 15.62 -9.82 -7.69
CA ILE A 41 14.76 -10.48 -8.67
C ILE A 41 14.29 -9.50 -9.74
N ARG A 42 13.98 -8.25 -9.36
CA ARG A 42 13.53 -7.20 -10.29
C ARG A 42 14.65 -6.69 -11.20
N TYR A 43 15.88 -6.65 -10.72
CA TYR A 43 17.04 -6.14 -11.47
C TYR A 43 17.20 -6.74 -12.88
N PRO A 44 17.25 -8.07 -13.09
CA PRO A 44 17.35 -8.64 -14.43
C PRO A 44 16.13 -8.33 -15.31
N LEU A 45 14.94 -8.15 -14.70
CA LEU A 45 13.72 -7.79 -15.42
C LEU A 45 13.74 -6.35 -15.95
N LEU A 46 14.63 -5.48 -15.44
CA LEU A 46 14.82 -4.13 -15.99
C LEU A 46 15.50 -4.15 -17.36
N TYR A 47 16.19 -5.24 -17.71
CA TYR A 47 16.91 -5.37 -18.97
C TYR A 47 16.11 -6.11 -20.06
N VAL A 48 14.92 -6.63 -19.70
CA VAL A 48 14.06 -7.40 -20.60
C VAL A 48 12.69 -6.74 -20.64
N GLY A 49 12.26 -6.28 -21.81
CA GLY A 49 10.92 -5.71 -21.99
C GLY A 49 9.88 -6.75 -22.42
N GLY A 50 8.60 -6.39 -22.32
CA GLY A 50 7.47 -7.13 -22.90
C GLY A 50 6.40 -7.53 -21.87
N GLY A 51 5.18 -7.81 -22.35
CA GLY A 51 4.02 -8.06 -21.49
C GLY A 51 4.18 -9.20 -20.48
N MET A 52 4.93 -10.26 -20.82
CA MET A 52 5.24 -11.34 -19.87
C MET A 52 6.10 -10.85 -18.70
N VAL A 53 7.05 -9.95 -18.95
CA VAL A 53 7.92 -9.37 -17.91
C VAL A 53 7.13 -8.42 -17.02
N ASP A 54 6.22 -7.63 -17.59
CA ASP A 54 5.32 -6.76 -16.83
C ASP A 54 4.41 -7.56 -15.88
N LEU A 55 3.90 -8.71 -16.34
CA LEU A 55 3.09 -9.60 -15.51
C LEU A 55 3.92 -10.21 -14.35
N ILE A 56 5.16 -10.62 -14.61
CA ILE A 56 6.08 -11.12 -13.58
C ILE A 56 6.38 -10.01 -12.56
N ASN A 57 6.65 -8.79 -13.02
CA ASN A 57 6.87 -7.63 -12.16
C ASN A 57 5.65 -7.34 -11.28
N ALA A 58 4.44 -7.37 -11.84
CA ALA A 58 3.21 -7.20 -11.08
C ALA A 58 3.01 -8.29 -10.01
N GLY A 59 3.35 -9.55 -10.34
CA GLY A 59 3.32 -10.66 -9.39
C GLY A 59 4.34 -10.50 -8.25
N LEU A 60 5.56 -10.03 -8.56
CA LEU A 60 6.60 -9.75 -7.58
C LEU A 60 6.21 -8.60 -6.65
N GLU A 61 5.67 -7.51 -7.22
CA GLU A 61 5.15 -6.39 -6.46
C GLU A 61 4.05 -6.86 -5.52
N PHE A 62 3.05 -7.59 -6.03
CA PHE A 62 1.98 -8.16 -5.21
C PHE A 62 2.51 -9.01 -4.04
N ALA A 63 3.48 -9.90 -4.30
CA ALA A 63 4.06 -10.76 -3.27
C ALA A 63 4.81 -9.94 -2.21
N PHE A 64 5.57 -8.94 -2.63
CA PHE A 64 6.29 -8.03 -1.75
C PHE A 64 5.34 -7.19 -0.89
N GLU A 65 4.34 -6.55 -1.50
CA GLU A 65 3.33 -5.75 -0.82
C GLU A 65 2.57 -6.59 0.23
N CYS A 66 2.13 -7.79 -0.16
CA CYS A 66 1.44 -8.72 0.73
C CYS A 66 2.32 -9.09 1.94
N ALA A 67 3.59 -9.40 1.72
CA ALA A 67 4.53 -9.76 2.78
C ALA A 67 4.76 -8.60 3.76
N VAL A 68 5.00 -7.39 3.25
CA VAL A 68 5.25 -6.19 4.08
C VAL A 68 3.99 -5.83 4.89
N LEU A 69 2.82 -5.84 4.25
CA LEU A 69 1.54 -5.60 4.91
C LEU A 69 1.29 -6.64 6.01
N TYR A 70 1.52 -7.92 5.73
CA TYR A 70 1.35 -8.99 6.70
C TYR A 70 2.26 -8.81 7.92
N VAL A 71 3.56 -8.59 7.72
CA VAL A 71 4.53 -8.37 8.82
C VAL A 71 4.09 -7.17 9.67
N THR A 72 3.70 -6.08 9.02
CA THR A 72 3.26 -4.85 9.69
C THR A 72 1.99 -5.08 10.52
N CYS A 73 0.94 -5.62 9.91
CA CYS A 73 -0.32 -5.90 10.59
C CYS A 73 -0.13 -6.90 11.74
N PHE A 74 0.66 -7.95 11.53
CA PHE A 74 0.90 -8.97 12.53
C PHE A 74 1.60 -8.40 13.75
N TRP A 75 2.63 -7.58 13.55
CA TRP A 75 3.36 -6.95 14.65
C TRP A 75 2.49 -5.95 15.41
N LEU A 76 1.74 -5.10 14.72
CA LEU A 76 0.87 -4.11 15.38
C LEU A 76 -0.28 -4.73 16.18
N ILE A 77 -0.75 -5.91 15.77
CA ILE A 77 -1.87 -6.59 16.43
C ILE A 77 -1.39 -7.47 17.58
N THR A 78 -0.28 -8.19 17.41
CA THR A 78 0.19 -9.18 18.39
C THR A 78 1.31 -8.68 19.29
N GLY A 79 2.00 -7.61 18.90
CA GLY A 79 3.23 -7.15 19.53
C GLY A 79 4.43 -8.09 19.32
N THR A 80 4.26 -9.20 18.60
CA THR A 80 5.29 -10.23 18.44
C THR A 80 5.92 -10.18 17.06
N SER A 81 7.21 -10.53 17.01
CA SER A 81 7.93 -10.71 15.75
C SER A 81 7.82 -12.16 15.24
N LYS A 82 7.24 -13.11 15.98
CA LYS A 82 7.15 -14.52 15.55
C LYS A 82 5.93 -14.72 14.64
N LEU A 83 6.16 -14.70 13.33
CA LEU A 83 5.10 -14.81 12.31
C LEU A 83 4.42 -16.18 12.32
N GLY A 84 3.12 -16.21 12.01
CA GLY A 84 2.30 -17.43 12.01
C GLY A 84 1.90 -17.87 10.61
N MET A 85 2.42 -19.00 10.13
CA MET A 85 2.10 -19.51 8.78
C MET A 85 0.60 -19.66 8.51
N ARG A 86 -0.17 -20.13 9.50
CA ARG A 86 -1.64 -20.27 9.36
C ARG A 86 -2.37 -18.95 9.17
N SER A 87 -1.90 -17.86 9.78
CA SER A 87 -2.52 -16.54 9.57
C SER A 87 -2.08 -15.95 8.23
N LEU A 88 -0.85 -16.21 7.79
CA LEU A 88 -0.38 -15.81 6.45
C LEU A 88 -1.23 -16.45 5.34
N LEU A 89 -1.46 -17.76 5.40
CA LEU A 89 -2.25 -18.49 4.40
C LEU A 89 -3.71 -18.00 4.27
N ARG A 90 -4.25 -17.40 5.33
CA ARG A 90 -5.59 -16.76 5.31
C ARG A 90 -5.54 -15.28 4.93
N PHE A 91 -4.39 -14.63 5.13
CA PHE A 91 -4.17 -13.23 4.81
C PHE A 91 -4.02 -13.04 3.29
N VAL A 92 -3.21 -13.88 2.64
CA VAL A 92 -2.94 -13.84 1.20
C VAL A 92 -4.21 -13.82 0.34
N PRO A 93 -5.18 -14.74 0.49
CA PRO A 93 -6.37 -14.73 -0.36
C PRO A 93 -7.27 -13.52 -0.13
N ARG A 94 -7.35 -12.98 1.11
CA ARG A 94 -8.11 -11.75 1.38
C ARG A 94 -7.43 -10.55 0.74
N TYR A 95 -6.12 -10.48 0.82
CA TYR A 95 -5.34 -9.42 0.18
C TYR A 95 -5.42 -9.51 -1.35
N LEU A 96 -5.33 -10.72 -1.92
CA LEU A 96 -5.53 -10.97 -3.34
C LEU A 96 -6.91 -10.49 -3.80
N PHE A 97 -7.97 -10.84 -3.06
CA PHE A 97 -9.32 -10.39 -3.38
C PHE A 97 -9.45 -8.86 -3.38
N LEU A 98 -8.89 -8.17 -2.38
CA LEU A 98 -8.90 -6.71 -2.35
C LEU A 98 -8.06 -6.11 -3.49
N SER A 99 -6.89 -6.68 -3.79
CA SER A 99 -6.02 -6.22 -4.87
C SER A 99 -6.69 -6.37 -6.25
N LEU A 100 -7.42 -7.47 -6.46
CA LEU A 100 -8.23 -7.67 -7.66
C LEU A 100 -9.38 -6.66 -7.76
N LEU A 101 -10.08 -6.36 -6.65
CA LEU A 101 -11.13 -5.33 -6.65
C LEU A 101 -10.60 -3.94 -7.02
N VAL A 102 -9.33 -3.66 -6.75
CA VAL A 102 -8.67 -2.41 -7.14
C VAL A 102 -8.24 -2.43 -8.61
N SER A 103 -7.73 -3.57 -9.10
CA SER A 103 -7.06 -3.66 -10.41
C SER A 103 -8.02 -4.01 -11.56
N VAL A 104 -9.06 -4.80 -11.30
CA VAL A 104 -10.04 -5.22 -12.32
C VAL A 104 -10.80 -4.03 -12.94
N PRO A 105 -11.29 -3.04 -12.17
CA PRO A 105 -12.00 -1.90 -12.76
C PRO A 105 -11.12 -1.06 -13.70
N SER A 106 -9.83 -0.89 -13.39
CA SER A 106 -8.90 -0.19 -14.30
C SER A 106 -8.69 -0.97 -15.61
N ILE A 107 -8.61 -2.30 -15.55
CA ILE A 107 -8.48 -3.15 -16.75
C ILE A 107 -9.76 -3.10 -17.60
N LEU A 108 -10.92 -3.19 -16.96
CA LEU A 108 -12.22 -3.16 -17.64
C LEU A 108 -12.52 -1.80 -18.28
N TYR A 109 -12.05 -0.70 -17.70
CA TYR A 109 -12.22 0.63 -18.30
C TYR A 109 -11.64 0.69 -19.72
N PHE A 110 -10.40 0.24 -19.90
CA PHE A 110 -9.77 0.24 -21.22
C PHE A 110 -10.43 -0.73 -22.20
N LEU A 111 -10.95 -1.86 -21.72
CA LEU A 111 -11.77 -2.76 -22.53
C LEU A 111 -13.02 -2.06 -23.09
N THR A 112 -13.66 -1.20 -22.31
CA THR A 112 -14.88 -0.49 -22.73
C THR A 112 -14.62 0.70 -23.66
N VAL A 113 -13.47 1.36 -23.55
CA VAL A 113 -13.15 2.57 -24.32
C VAL A 113 -12.57 2.21 -25.69
N ASP A 114 -11.65 1.24 -25.73
CA ASP A 114 -10.88 0.94 -26.95
C ASP A 114 -11.04 -0.52 -27.44
N GLY A 115 -11.92 -1.31 -26.80
CA GLY A 115 -12.16 -2.72 -27.16
C GLY A 115 -10.99 -3.67 -26.88
N THR A 116 -9.90 -3.15 -26.30
CA THR A 116 -8.66 -3.88 -26.03
C THR A 116 -8.51 -4.16 -24.55
N LEU A 117 -8.13 -5.40 -24.23
CA LEU A 117 -7.85 -5.78 -22.85
C LEU A 117 -6.43 -5.33 -22.49
N ILE A 118 -6.31 -4.15 -21.89
CA ILE A 118 -5.04 -3.62 -21.39
C ILE A 118 -4.76 -4.24 -20.03
N LEU A 119 -3.75 -5.12 -19.98
CA LEU A 119 -3.33 -5.82 -18.75
C LEU A 119 -2.07 -5.19 -18.16
N THR A 120 -1.26 -4.53 -18.99
CA THR A 120 0.07 -4.05 -18.63
C THR A 120 0.35 -2.66 -19.20
N THR A 121 1.40 -2.01 -18.70
CA THR A 121 1.88 -0.72 -19.22
C THR A 121 2.46 -0.83 -20.63
N SER A 122 3.04 -1.98 -21.01
CA SER A 122 3.46 -2.22 -22.39
C SER A 122 2.29 -2.23 -23.36
N ASP A 123 1.13 -2.79 -22.98
CA ASP A 123 -0.08 -2.74 -23.81
C ASP A 123 -0.55 -1.29 -24.07
N ILE A 124 -0.41 -0.40 -23.08
CA ILE A 124 -0.73 1.04 -23.23
C ILE A 124 0.21 1.68 -24.24
N ARG A 125 1.52 1.36 -24.14
CA ARG A 125 2.55 1.92 -25.02
C ARG A 125 2.37 1.42 -26.46
N ASP A 126 2.08 0.14 -26.64
CA ASP A 126 1.80 -0.45 -27.95
C ASP A 126 0.57 0.18 -28.61
N LEU A 127 -0.47 0.47 -27.82
CA LEU A 127 -1.68 1.15 -28.30
C LEU A 127 -1.45 2.63 -28.63
N ALA A 128 -0.63 3.32 -27.85
CA ALA A 128 -0.32 4.74 -28.07
C ALA A 128 0.67 4.98 -29.23
N GLY A 129 1.49 3.97 -29.58
CA GLY A 129 2.53 4.08 -30.60
C GLY A 129 3.54 5.18 -30.27
N ASP A 130 3.82 6.05 -31.24
CA ASP A 130 4.74 7.20 -31.06
C ASP A 130 4.08 8.41 -30.38
N ASN A 131 2.78 8.35 -30.08
CA ASN A 131 2.06 9.47 -29.49
C ASN A 131 2.19 9.50 -27.96
N THR A 132 3.29 10.08 -27.50
CA THR A 132 3.63 10.21 -26.07
C THR A 132 2.55 10.94 -25.25
N SER A 133 1.83 11.89 -25.86
CA SER A 133 0.74 12.61 -25.21
C SER A 133 -0.46 11.71 -24.90
N LEU A 134 -0.75 10.76 -25.81
CA LEU A 134 -1.80 9.78 -25.64
C LEU A 134 -1.40 8.74 -24.57
N GLU A 135 -0.17 8.23 -24.64
CA GLU A 135 0.39 7.31 -23.63
C GLU A 135 0.28 7.90 -22.21
N HIS A 136 0.71 9.16 -22.04
CA HIS A 136 0.63 9.85 -20.76
C HIS A 136 -0.82 10.03 -20.29
N SER A 137 -1.72 10.42 -21.19
CA SER A 137 -3.13 10.62 -20.86
C SER A 137 -3.80 9.32 -20.41
N MET A 138 -3.59 8.22 -21.15
CA MET A 138 -4.12 6.90 -20.80
C MET A 138 -3.57 6.40 -19.47
N THR A 139 -2.25 6.54 -19.25
CA THR A 139 -1.60 6.17 -18.00
C THR A 139 -2.17 6.95 -16.81
N LEU A 140 -2.38 8.26 -16.98
CA LEU A 140 -2.93 9.13 -15.94
C LEU A 140 -4.38 8.75 -15.59
N VAL A 141 -5.24 8.53 -16.59
CA VAL A 141 -6.63 8.10 -16.38
C VAL A 141 -6.69 6.74 -15.68
N GLY A 142 -5.91 5.75 -16.14
CA GLY A 142 -5.83 4.44 -15.50
C GLY A 142 -5.36 4.53 -14.04
N GLY A 143 -4.35 5.37 -13.78
CA GLY A 143 -3.85 5.65 -12.43
C GLY A 143 -4.90 6.27 -11.52
N LEU A 144 -5.67 7.24 -12.02
CA LEU A 144 -6.76 7.88 -11.26
C LEU A 144 -7.86 6.89 -10.89
N ILE A 145 -8.32 6.08 -11.85
CA ILE A 145 -9.33 5.04 -11.61
C ILE A 145 -8.84 4.08 -10.54
N ARG A 146 -7.63 3.55 -10.69
CA ARG A 146 -7.02 2.63 -9.73
C ARG A 146 -6.92 3.26 -8.33
N THR A 147 -6.56 4.54 -8.24
CA THR A 147 -6.45 5.27 -6.97
C THR A 147 -7.82 5.44 -6.30
N ILE A 148 -8.85 5.80 -7.05
CA ILE A 148 -10.22 5.94 -6.53
C ILE A 148 -10.72 4.58 -6.02
N PHE A 149 -10.56 3.51 -6.80
CA PHE A 149 -10.93 2.17 -6.35
C PHE A 149 -10.11 1.70 -5.16
N ALA A 150 -8.81 2.00 -5.10
CA ALA A 150 -7.98 1.72 -3.94
C ALA A 150 -8.51 2.40 -2.67
N LEU A 151 -8.94 3.67 -2.76
CA LEU A 151 -9.56 4.38 -1.65
C LEU A 151 -10.87 3.73 -1.22
N ILE A 152 -11.76 3.40 -2.17
CA ILE A 152 -13.04 2.75 -1.87
C ILE A 152 -12.81 1.38 -1.22
N VAL A 153 -11.99 0.53 -1.84
CA VAL A 153 -11.67 -0.81 -1.32
C VAL A 153 -10.98 -0.71 0.04
N PHE A 154 -10.13 0.29 0.26
CA PHE A 154 -9.52 0.49 1.56
C PHE A 154 -10.55 0.90 2.62
N LEU A 155 -11.41 1.86 2.33
CA LEU A 155 -12.45 2.33 3.26
C LEU A 155 -13.39 1.20 3.67
N PHE A 156 -13.85 0.39 2.73
CA PHE A 156 -14.84 -0.66 3.01
C PHE A 156 -14.21 -2.01 3.39
N GLY A 157 -12.97 -2.26 2.98
CA GLY A 157 -12.36 -3.59 3.01
C GLY A 157 -11.00 -3.70 3.70
N ALA A 158 -10.23 -2.62 3.88
CA ALA A 158 -8.86 -2.73 4.40
C ALA A 158 -8.78 -3.35 5.78
N THR A 159 -9.83 -3.18 6.60
CA THR A 159 -9.87 -3.74 7.95
C THR A 159 -10.25 -5.23 8.01
N TRP A 160 -10.61 -5.83 6.86
CA TRP A 160 -10.92 -7.26 6.73
C TRP A 160 -9.66 -8.13 6.64
N VAL A 161 -8.60 -7.60 6.05
CA VAL A 161 -7.28 -8.24 5.92
C VAL A 161 -6.60 -8.44 7.28
N PRO A 162 -6.37 -7.39 8.11
CA PRO A 162 -5.77 -7.56 9.43
C PRO A 162 -6.65 -8.34 10.41
N ALA A 163 -7.98 -8.39 10.21
CA ALA A 163 -8.89 -9.12 11.08
C ALA A 163 -8.62 -10.64 11.14
N VAL A 164 -7.98 -11.20 10.11
CA VAL A 164 -7.51 -12.61 10.09
C VAL A 164 -6.61 -12.92 11.27
N ILE A 165 -5.76 -11.97 11.65
CA ILE A 165 -4.74 -12.15 12.68
C ILE A 165 -5.39 -12.32 14.05
N LEU A 166 -6.52 -11.64 14.28
CA LEU A 166 -7.33 -11.76 15.50
C LEU A 166 -8.25 -13.00 15.51
N LYS A 167 -8.17 -13.87 14.49
CA LYS A 167 -9.11 -15.00 14.26
C LYS A 167 -10.58 -14.56 14.21
N PHE A 168 -10.86 -13.29 13.93
CA PHE A 168 -12.21 -12.84 13.68
C PHE A 168 -12.62 -13.25 12.27
N ASP A 169 -13.42 -14.31 12.16
CA ASP A 169 -14.06 -14.73 10.90
C ASP A 169 -15.25 -13.86 10.50
N LYS A 170 -15.47 -12.72 11.17
CA LYS A 170 -16.54 -11.80 10.83
C LYS A 170 -16.17 -11.06 9.53
N GLY A 171 -16.99 -11.23 8.49
CA GLY A 171 -16.76 -10.74 7.12
C GLY A 171 -16.84 -9.22 6.93
N LEU A 172 -16.79 -8.78 5.66
CA LEU A 172 -16.85 -7.37 5.22
C LEU A 172 -18.00 -6.57 5.88
N LEU A 173 -19.15 -7.19 6.14
CA LEU A 173 -20.27 -6.58 6.86
C LEU A 173 -19.90 -6.03 8.25
N ARG A 174 -18.95 -6.65 8.96
CA ARG A 174 -18.47 -6.10 10.24
C ARG A 174 -17.60 -4.87 10.03
N ALA A 175 -16.85 -4.78 8.94
CA ALA A 175 -16.07 -3.59 8.60
C ALA A 175 -17.00 -2.38 8.39
N VAL A 176 -18.13 -2.59 7.70
CA VAL A 176 -19.17 -1.57 7.49
C VAL A 176 -19.82 -1.14 8.81
N LYS A 177 -20.09 -2.09 9.72
CA LYS A 177 -20.69 -1.80 11.04
C LYS A 177 -19.82 -0.96 11.99
N ARG A 178 -18.52 -0.74 11.69
CA ARG A 178 -17.60 0.06 12.53
C ARG A 178 -17.88 1.58 12.48
N GLY A 179 -18.81 2.02 11.63
CA GLY A 179 -19.37 3.37 11.61
C GLY A 179 -18.49 4.43 10.92
N TRP A 180 -19.11 5.57 10.60
CA TRP A 180 -18.52 6.69 9.83
C TRP A 180 -17.24 7.25 10.45
N ARG A 181 -17.15 7.33 11.78
CA ARG A 181 -15.95 7.86 12.46
C ARG A 181 -14.72 6.98 12.28
N THR A 182 -14.89 5.68 12.03
CA THR A 182 -13.77 4.75 11.80
C THR A 182 -13.31 4.86 10.35
N LEU A 183 -14.25 5.06 9.43
CA LEU A 183 -13.96 5.40 8.03
C LEU A 183 -13.22 6.73 7.92
N ALA A 184 -13.66 7.76 8.65
CA ALA A 184 -13.01 9.07 8.66
C ALA A 184 -11.56 9.00 9.17
N PHE A 185 -11.30 8.23 10.24
CA PHE A 185 -9.93 7.98 10.70
C PHE A 185 -9.08 7.27 9.63
N GLY A 186 -9.62 6.21 9.01
CA GLY A 186 -8.93 5.50 7.94
C GLY A 186 -8.60 6.40 6.75
N LEU A 187 -9.55 7.23 6.33
CA LEU A 187 -9.37 8.20 5.23
C LEU A 187 -8.29 9.24 5.55
N MET A 188 -8.38 9.87 6.73
CA MET A 188 -7.38 10.86 7.15
C MET A 188 -6.00 10.23 7.31
N GLY A 189 -5.93 9.00 7.83
CA GLY A 189 -4.68 8.25 7.95
C GLY A 189 -4.04 7.90 6.61
N LEU A 190 -4.85 7.57 5.60
CA LEU A 190 -4.39 7.35 4.23
C LEU A 190 -3.82 8.63 3.60
N LEU A 191 -4.53 9.75 3.76
CA LEU A 191 -4.13 11.03 3.17
C LEU A 191 -2.83 11.56 3.76
N ILE A 192 -2.69 11.51 5.09
CA ILE A 192 -1.52 12.06 5.81
C ILE A 192 -0.31 11.11 5.77
N GLY A 193 -0.53 9.80 5.67
CA GLY A 193 0.53 8.80 5.67
C GLY A 193 0.95 8.41 4.25
N PRO A 194 0.40 7.30 3.71
CA PRO A 194 0.87 6.69 2.46
C PRO A 194 0.69 7.60 1.23
N PHE A 195 -0.40 8.38 1.16
CA PHE A 195 -0.64 9.27 0.02
C PHE A 195 0.37 10.44 0.00
N LEU A 196 0.47 11.19 1.10
CA LEU A 196 1.43 12.29 1.22
C LEU A 196 2.88 11.83 1.01
N PHE A 197 3.26 10.69 1.59
CA PHE A 197 4.59 10.11 1.37
C PHE A 197 4.84 9.80 -0.10
N SER A 198 3.89 9.12 -0.75
CA SER A 198 4.02 8.77 -2.17
C SER A 198 4.15 10.02 -3.03
N LEU A 199 3.34 11.05 -2.77
CA LEU A 199 3.39 12.32 -3.49
C LEU A 199 4.75 13.01 -3.36
N ILE A 200 5.29 13.11 -2.14
CA ILE A 200 6.63 13.70 -1.90
C ILE A 200 7.70 12.92 -2.67
N VAL A 201 7.65 11.59 -2.56
CA VAL A 201 8.63 10.71 -3.20
C VAL A 201 8.53 10.78 -4.72
N ASP A 202 7.32 10.79 -5.29
CA ASP A 202 7.11 10.85 -6.73
C ASP A 202 7.56 12.18 -7.32
N VAL A 203 7.26 13.31 -6.65
CA VAL A 203 7.80 14.62 -7.04
C VAL A 203 9.33 14.62 -6.97
N THR A 204 9.91 14.00 -5.92
CA THR A 204 11.37 13.91 -5.78
C THR A 204 11.99 13.04 -6.87
N TYR A 205 11.35 11.93 -7.26
CA TYR A 205 11.80 11.06 -8.34
C TYR A 205 11.74 11.74 -9.70
N LEU A 206 10.69 12.51 -9.98
CA LEU A 206 10.60 13.28 -11.22
C LEU A 206 11.76 14.26 -11.32
N LEU A 207 11.99 15.05 -10.26
CA LEU A 207 13.08 16.02 -10.21
C LEU A 207 14.47 15.37 -10.31
N LEU A 208 14.69 14.25 -9.62
CA LEU A 208 15.97 13.52 -9.66
C LEU A 208 16.17 12.74 -10.97
N GLY A 209 15.11 12.20 -11.55
CA GLY A 209 15.12 11.45 -12.79
C GLY A 209 15.65 12.32 -13.93
N ASP A 210 15.04 13.49 -14.12
CA ASP A 210 15.44 14.46 -15.14
C ASP A 210 16.89 14.92 -14.95
N LEU A 211 17.28 15.18 -13.69
CA LEU A 211 18.65 15.60 -13.35
C LEU A 211 19.68 14.49 -13.59
N SER A 212 19.32 13.23 -13.29
CA SER A 212 20.20 12.07 -13.46
C SER A 212 20.40 11.68 -14.92
N ILE A 213 19.35 11.80 -15.75
CA ILE A 213 19.44 11.60 -17.19
C ILE A 213 20.28 12.72 -17.83
N GLY A 214 20.05 13.97 -17.45
CA GLY A 214 20.85 15.12 -17.90
C GLY A 214 22.33 14.95 -17.59
N LEU A 215 22.68 14.60 -16.35
CA LEU A 215 24.06 14.34 -15.93
C LEU A 215 24.69 13.12 -16.63
N LEU A 216 23.90 12.09 -16.91
CA LEU A 216 24.39 10.91 -17.63
C LEU A 216 24.75 11.25 -19.08
N VAL A 217 23.95 12.08 -19.73
CA VAL A 217 24.18 12.57 -21.10
C VAL A 217 25.38 13.51 -21.16
N GLU A 218 25.45 14.50 -20.25
CA GLU A 218 26.54 15.49 -20.23
C GLU A 218 27.91 14.88 -19.90
N THR A 219 27.95 13.81 -19.10
CA THR A 219 29.20 13.15 -18.71
C THR A 219 29.66 12.03 -19.64
N GLY A 220 29.04 11.90 -20.83
CA GLY A 220 29.39 10.90 -21.85
C GLY A 220 29.08 9.47 -21.41
N GLY A 221 27.98 9.27 -20.68
CA GLY A 221 27.65 8.09 -19.88
C GLY A 221 27.95 6.72 -20.53
N GLY A 222 28.71 5.90 -19.81
CA GLY A 222 28.97 4.50 -20.15
C GLY A 222 28.03 3.50 -19.45
N LEU A 223 27.99 2.28 -19.97
CA LEU A 223 27.15 1.16 -19.48
C LEU A 223 27.20 0.99 -17.95
N THR A 224 28.37 1.09 -17.32
CA THR A 224 28.53 0.94 -15.86
C THR A 224 27.81 2.01 -15.04
N ARG A 225 27.78 3.28 -15.49
CA ARG A 225 27.05 4.36 -14.80
C ARG A 225 25.54 4.18 -14.94
N LEU A 226 25.10 3.72 -16.10
CA LEU A 226 23.70 3.41 -16.39
C LEU A 226 23.21 2.21 -15.56
N HIS A 227 24.06 1.19 -15.37
CA HIS A 227 23.78 0.07 -14.45
C HIS A 227 23.65 0.55 -12.99
N LEU A 228 24.54 1.42 -12.53
CA LEU A 228 24.51 1.95 -11.18
C LEU A 228 23.24 2.78 -10.91
N LEU A 229 22.79 3.57 -11.89
CA LEU A 229 21.51 4.28 -11.83
C LEU A 229 20.32 3.32 -11.74
N PHE A 230 20.30 2.23 -12.52
CA PHE A 230 19.22 1.24 -12.44
C PHE A 230 19.19 0.50 -11.11
N VAL A 231 20.34 0.14 -10.54
CA VAL A 231 20.43 -0.48 -9.21
C VAL A 231 19.91 0.47 -8.13
N LEU A 232 20.34 1.73 -8.16
CA LEU A 232 19.85 2.75 -7.23
C LEU A 232 18.34 2.96 -7.37
N GLY A 233 17.83 3.07 -8.60
CA GLY A 233 16.40 3.19 -8.88
C GLY A 233 15.61 1.99 -8.35
N ALA A 234 16.10 0.75 -8.55
CA ALA A 234 15.47 -0.46 -8.04
C ALA A 234 15.43 -0.50 -6.50
N LEU A 235 16.53 -0.11 -5.83
CA LEU A 235 16.61 -0.08 -4.38
C LEU A 235 15.72 1.01 -3.77
N LEU A 236 15.75 2.21 -4.34
CA LEU A 236 14.88 3.30 -3.91
C LEU A 236 13.41 2.94 -4.16
N GLY A 237 13.09 2.27 -5.28
CA GLY A 237 11.74 1.79 -5.60
C GLY A 237 11.24 0.76 -4.60
N ALA A 238 12.09 -0.23 -4.24
CA ALA A 238 11.81 -1.19 -3.19
C ALA A 238 11.61 -0.51 -1.82
N GLY A 239 12.42 0.50 -1.51
CA GLY A 239 12.31 1.30 -0.30
C GLY A 239 10.99 2.10 -0.23
N LYS A 240 10.59 2.73 -1.35
CA LYS A 240 9.29 3.40 -1.47
C LYS A 240 8.16 2.41 -1.19
N LEU A 241 8.14 1.28 -1.90
CA LEU A 241 7.11 0.25 -1.74
C LEU A 241 7.06 -0.24 -0.29
N LEU A 242 8.22 -0.47 0.34
CA LEU A 242 8.29 -0.86 1.74
C LEU A 242 7.56 0.16 2.64
N ILE A 243 7.95 1.43 2.57
CA ILE A 243 7.45 2.47 3.47
C ILE A 243 5.94 2.69 3.26
N VAL A 244 5.48 2.73 2.01
CA VAL A 244 4.06 2.87 1.69
C VAL A 244 3.25 1.71 2.26
N ASN A 245 3.72 0.46 2.12
CA ASN A 245 3.01 -0.70 2.64
C ASN A 245 3.04 -0.80 4.17
N VAL A 246 4.11 -0.34 4.83
CA VAL A 246 4.12 -0.20 6.30
C VAL A 246 3.12 0.85 6.75
N LEU A 247 3.04 2.00 6.07
CA LEU A 247 2.07 3.05 6.39
C LEU A 247 0.63 2.52 6.20
N LEU A 248 0.35 1.86 5.06
CA LEU A 248 -0.95 1.23 4.79
C LEU A 248 -1.31 0.18 5.85
N GLY A 249 -0.37 -0.70 6.20
CA GLY A 249 -0.59 -1.71 7.24
C GLY A 249 -0.85 -1.09 8.61
N THR A 250 -0.18 0.02 8.93
CA THR A 250 -0.40 0.79 10.16
C THR A 250 -1.80 1.40 10.20
N VAL A 251 -2.22 2.06 9.12
CA VAL A 251 -3.57 2.63 9.03
C VAL A 251 -4.63 1.54 9.11
N ALA A 252 -4.48 0.44 8.36
CA ALA A 252 -5.44 -0.65 8.35
C ALA A 252 -5.59 -1.31 9.73
N SER A 253 -4.47 -1.57 10.41
CA SER A 253 -4.47 -2.22 11.74
C SER A 253 -5.04 -1.32 12.82
N ARG A 254 -4.71 -0.02 12.81
CA ARG A 254 -5.24 0.92 13.81
C ARG A 254 -6.71 1.23 13.57
N THR A 255 -7.13 1.35 12.31
CA THR A 255 -8.55 1.48 11.94
C THR A 255 -9.34 0.26 12.43
N LEU A 256 -8.77 -0.95 12.32
CA LEU A 256 -9.36 -2.16 12.86
C LEU A 256 -9.50 -2.10 14.40
N ILE A 257 -8.42 -1.76 15.12
CA ILE A 257 -8.42 -1.70 16.59
C ILE A 257 -9.46 -0.69 17.09
N LEU A 258 -9.45 0.53 16.56
CA LEU A 258 -10.41 1.58 16.91
C LEU A 258 -11.86 1.18 16.61
N GLY A 259 -12.09 0.53 15.46
CA GLY A 259 -13.41 0.05 15.09
C GLY A 259 -13.93 -1.06 16.00
N GLU A 260 -13.06 -1.97 16.44
CA GLU A 260 -13.43 -3.02 17.40
C GLU A 260 -13.68 -2.48 18.81
N GLU A 261 -12.89 -1.51 19.27
CA GLU A 261 -13.12 -0.84 20.56
C GLU A 261 -14.48 -0.13 20.61
N ARG A 262 -14.87 0.54 19.52
CA ARG A 262 -16.18 1.20 19.41
C ARG A 262 -17.33 0.21 19.41
N LEU A 263 -17.24 -0.84 18.58
CA LEU A 263 -18.25 -1.89 18.55
C LEU A 263 -18.46 -2.58 19.91
N ARG A 264 -17.40 -2.68 20.74
CA ARG A 264 -17.51 -3.16 22.12
C ARG A 264 -18.27 -2.19 23.02
N LYS A 265 -18.02 -0.90 22.91
CA LYS A 265 -18.72 0.14 23.69
C LYS A 265 -20.21 0.22 23.34
N ASP A 266 -20.54 0.13 22.04
CA ASP A 266 -21.93 0.19 21.57
C ASP A 266 -22.75 -1.08 21.92
N HIS A 267 -22.08 -2.21 22.22
CA HIS A 267 -22.72 -3.45 22.66
C HIS A 267 -22.96 -3.56 24.17
N ILE A 268 -22.52 -2.59 24.98
CA ILE A 268 -22.81 -2.55 26.42
C ILE A 268 -23.96 -1.55 26.64
N PRO A 269 -25.22 -2.00 26.76
CA PRO A 269 -26.30 -1.12 27.15
C PRO A 269 -26.16 -0.80 28.64
N GLY A 270 -25.91 0.47 28.99
CA GLY A 270 -26.11 0.98 30.36
C GLY A 270 -24.97 0.78 31.36
N GLY A 271 -23.72 1.07 30.99
CA GLY A 271 -22.60 1.12 31.94
C GLY A 271 -22.15 2.55 32.23
N ASP A 272 -22.94 3.33 32.96
CA ASP A 272 -22.39 4.46 33.71
C ASP A 272 -21.35 3.91 34.69
N GLY A 273 -20.11 4.38 34.55
CA GLY A 273 -19.03 4.20 35.52
C GLY A 273 -18.47 2.79 35.65
N LEU A 274 -17.37 2.49 34.95
CA LEU A 274 -16.41 1.49 35.43
C LEU A 274 -14.98 2.03 35.36
N GLY A 275 -14.43 2.18 36.56
CA GLY A 275 -13.11 2.72 36.84
C GLY A 275 -11.99 1.94 36.16
N LEU A 276 -11.16 2.68 35.47
CA LEU A 276 -9.75 2.36 35.32
C LEU A 276 -9.01 2.97 36.51
N SER A 277 -9.14 2.35 37.68
CA SER A 277 -8.08 2.38 38.69
C SER A 277 -7.67 0.95 39.00
N ALA A 278 -6.36 0.72 38.91
CA ALA A 278 -5.62 -0.47 39.33
C ALA A 278 -5.91 -1.80 38.61
N ARG A 279 -5.07 -2.13 37.63
CA ARG A 279 -4.01 -3.16 37.79
C ARG A 279 -3.03 -3.13 36.62
#